data_AF-A0A1G2WJ68-F1
#
_entry.id   AF-A0A1G2WJ68-F1
#
_cell.length_a   1.000
_cell.length_b   1.000
_cell.length_c   1.000
_cell.angle_alpha   90.00
_cell.angle_beta   90.00
_cell.angle_gamma   90.00
#
_symmetry.space_group_name_H-M   'P 1'
#
loop_
_entity.id
_entity.type
_entity.pdbx_description
1 polymer ?
#
loop_
_entity_poly.entity_id
_entity_poly.type
_entity_poly.pdbx_seq_one_letter_code
_entity_poly.pdbx_strand_id
1 'polypeptide(L)'
;MKALLIKDEVLWNEESSSKLGTALDIKDSSNNLLIFSDALSEADILKVIDKTPRESYQLLDLEEAAEEDCDFMADSGLCYRKLQ
;
A
#
# COMPACT_ATOMS: atom_id res chain seq x y z
N MET A 1 6.94 5.99 -5.46
CA MET A 1 6.02 4.84 -5.36
C MET A 1 4.76 5.18 -4.59
N LYS A 2 3.66 4.48 -4.85
CA LYS A 2 2.42 4.57 -4.05
C LYS A 2 2.33 3.38 -3.11
N ALA A 3 1.72 3.58 -1.95
CA ALA A 3 1.39 2.50 -1.04
C ALA A 3 -0.01 2.67 -0.45
N LEU A 4 -0.64 1.57 -0.08
CA LEU A 4 -1.91 1.53 0.63
C LEU A 4 -1.68 0.98 2.02
N LEU A 5 -1.94 1.82 3.03
CA LEU A 5 -1.96 1.46 4.43
C LEU A 5 -3.38 1.12 4.85
N ILE A 6 -3.61 -0.11 5.30
CA ILE A 6 -4.86 -0.57 5.90
C ILE A 6 -4.89 -0.06 7.34
N LYS A 7 -5.89 0.77 7.65
CA LYS A 7 -6.07 1.38 8.98
C LYS A 7 -7.01 0.61 9.88
N ASP A 8 -8.00 -0.03 9.28
CA ASP A 8 -9.04 -0.75 9.99
C ASP A 8 -9.31 -2.08 9.28
N GLU A 9 -8.79 -3.16 9.85
CA GLU A 9 -8.96 -4.53 9.36
C GLU A 9 -10.40 -5.03 9.46
N VAL A 10 -11.25 -4.42 10.30
CA VAL A 10 -12.67 -4.78 10.42
C VAL A 10 -13.46 -4.23 9.24
N LEU A 11 -13.15 -3.00 8.83
CA LEU A 11 -13.74 -2.37 7.65
C LEU A 11 -13.07 -2.80 6.34
N TRP A 12 -11.86 -3.36 6.42
CA TRP A 12 -11.13 -3.93 5.30
C TRP A 12 -11.53 -5.38 5.07
N ASN A 13 -12.26 -5.66 4.00
CA ASN A 13 -12.73 -7.00 3.70
C ASN A 13 -11.70 -7.83 2.89
N GLU A 14 -11.77 -9.16 3.02
CA GLU A 14 -10.92 -10.10 2.27
C GLU A 14 -11.06 -9.94 0.74
N GLU A 15 -12.23 -9.53 0.26
CA GLU A 15 -12.48 -9.29 -1.16
C GLU A 15 -11.55 -8.19 -1.71
N SER A 16 -11.32 -7.12 -0.94
CA SER A 16 -10.43 -6.02 -1.31
C SER A 16 -8.98 -6.50 -1.41
N SER A 17 -8.51 -7.27 -0.42
CA SER A 17 -7.16 -7.86 -0.43
C SER A 17 -6.95 -8.75 -1.66
N SER A 18 -7.91 -9.64 -1.94
CA SER A 18 -7.83 -10.58 -3.07
C SER A 18 -7.82 -9.86 -4.42
N LYS A 19 -8.66 -8.82 -4.57
CA LYS A 19 -8.68 -7.98 -5.78
C LYS A 19 -7.36 -7.27 -6.01
N LEU A 20 -6.77 -6.66 -4.97
CA LEU A 20 -5.48 -5.98 -5.10
C LEU A 20 -4.38 -6.94 -5.53
N GLY A 21 -4.26 -8.10 -4.88
CA GLY A 21 -3.23 -9.09 -5.21
C GLY A 21 -3.37 -9.70 -6.61
N THR A 22 -4.55 -9.61 -7.23
CA THR A 22 -4.79 -10.13 -8.59
C THR A 22 -4.70 -9.03 -9.66
N ALA A 23 -5.13 -7.80 -9.33
CA ALA A 23 -5.31 -6.72 -10.30
C ALA A 23 -4.12 -5.75 -10.35
N LEU A 24 -3.34 -5.65 -9.27
CA LEU A 24 -2.24 -4.69 -9.15
C LEU A 24 -0.92 -5.40 -8.93
N ASP A 25 0.13 -4.83 -9.51
CA ASP A 25 1.50 -5.27 -9.32
C ASP A 25 2.02 -4.74 -7.97
N ILE A 26 2.02 -5.63 -6.97
CA ILE A 26 2.53 -5.36 -5.63
C ILE A 26 4.04 -5.60 -5.66
N LYS A 27 4.80 -4.52 -5.51
CA LYS A 27 6.27 -4.56 -5.47
C LYS A 27 6.75 -5.15 -4.14
N ASP A 28 6.08 -4.80 -3.05
CA ASP A 28 6.48 -5.21 -1.70
C ASP A 28 5.31 -5.09 -0.71
N SER A 29 5.47 -5.63 0.49
CA SER A 29 4.45 -5.57 1.56
C SER A 29 5.08 -5.47 2.94
N SER A 30 4.31 -4.99 3.92
CA SER A 30 4.67 -5.02 5.34
C SER A 30 3.40 -5.03 6.17
N ASN A 31 3.11 -6.09 6.93
CA ASN A 31 1.91 -6.24 7.79
C ASN A 31 0.60 -5.67 7.19
N ASN A 32 0.38 -4.35 7.34
CA ASN A 32 -0.83 -3.62 6.94
C ASN A 32 -0.59 -2.63 5.78
N LEU A 33 0.56 -2.70 5.11
CA LEU A 33 1.00 -1.82 4.04
C LEU A 33 1.27 -2.64 2.78
N LEU A 34 0.65 -2.23 1.68
CA LEU A 34 0.92 -2.77 0.34
C LEU A 34 1.64 -1.69 -0.47
N ILE A 35 2.82 -2.03 -1.00
CA ILE A 35 3.66 -1.11 -1.77
C ILE A 35 3.56 -1.51 -3.23
N PHE A 36 3.11 -0.57 -4.06
CA PHE A 36 2.86 -0.79 -5.48
C PHE A 36 4.06 -0.39 -6.32
N SER A 37 4.17 -0.97 -7.52
CA SER A 37 5.19 -0.55 -8.49
C SER A 37 4.96 0.90 -8.95
N ASP A 38 6.03 1.60 -9.33
CA ASP A 38 5.97 3.01 -9.77
C ASP A 38 5.11 3.25 -11.03
N ALA A 39 4.74 2.18 -11.74
CA ALA A 39 3.86 2.26 -12.89
C ALA A 39 2.38 2.49 -12.52
N LEU A 40 2.00 2.21 -11.27
CA LEU A 40 0.61 2.31 -10.82
C LEU A 40 0.27 3.72 -10.33
N SER A 41 -0.78 4.29 -10.91
CA SER A 41 -1.31 5.57 -10.46
C SER A 41 -2.27 5.40 -9.28
N GLU A 42 -2.47 6.47 -8.52
CA GLU A 42 -3.51 6.51 -7.48
C GLU A 42 -4.90 6.16 -8.05
N ALA A 43 -5.23 6.64 -9.25
CA ALA A 43 -6.51 6.35 -9.88
C ALA A 43 -6.71 4.85 -10.17
N ASP A 44 -5.64 4.13 -10.56
CA ASP A 44 -5.69 2.69 -10.80
C ASP A 44 -5.96 1.93 -9.50
N ILE A 45 -5.28 2.31 -8.42
CA ILE A 45 -5.48 1.69 -7.11
C ILE A 45 -6.91 1.92 -6.62
N LEU A 46 -7.39 3.16 -6.68
CA LEU A 46 -8.73 3.54 -6.23
C LEU A 46 -9.84 2.86 -7.02
N LYS A 47 -9.62 2.56 -8.29
CA LYS A 47 -10.58 1.82 -9.12
C LYS A 47 -10.78 0.38 -8.63
N VAL A 48 -9.76 -0.25 -8.06
CA VAL A 48 -9.83 -1.64 -7.54
C VAL A 48 -10.56 -1.70 -6.20
N ILE A 49 -10.39 -0.67 -5.37
CA ILE A 49 -10.98 -0.55 -4.01
C ILE A 49 -12.14 0.44 -3.96
N ASP A 50 -12.86 0.60 -5.06
CA ASP A 50 -13.93 1.60 -5.24
C ASP A 50 -15.06 1.47 -4.20
N LYS A 51 -15.30 0.25 -3.73
CA LYS A 51 -16.32 -0.09 -2.72
C LYS A 51 -15.78 -0.14 -1.29
N THR A 52 -14.48 0.06 -1.10
CA THR A 52 -13.84 -0.01 0.21
C THR A 52 -14.00 1.35 0.92
N PRO A 53 -14.45 1.38 2.19
CA PRO A 53 -14.62 2.63 2.93
C PRO A 53 -13.32 3.45 2.97
N ARG A 54 -13.40 4.76 2.68
CA ARG A 54 -12.21 5.64 2.64
C ARG A 54 -11.50 5.74 4.00
N GLU A 55 -12.22 5.47 5.06
CA GLU A 55 -11.74 5.46 6.44
C GLU A 55 -10.96 4.19 6.82
N SER A 56 -11.13 3.08 6.06
CA SER A 56 -10.40 1.83 6.34
C SER A 56 -9.00 1.78 5.73
N TYR A 57 -8.62 2.76 4.90
CA TYR A 57 -7.31 2.83 4.29
C TYR A 57 -6.76 4.24 4.16
N GLN A 58 -5.46 4.34 3.87
CA GLN A 58 -4.80 5.57 3.47
C GLN A 58 -3.83 5.28 2.33
N LEU A 59 -3.86 6.11 1.30
CA LEU A 59 -2.81 6.11 0.29
C LEU A 59 -1.66 7.01 0.74
N LEU A 60 -0.44 6.53 0.50
CA LEU A 60 0.81 7.18 0.85
C LEU A 60 1.69 7.25 -0.39
N ASP A 61 2.46 8.34 -0.50
CA ASP A 61 3.60 8.41 -1.38
C ASP A 61 4.83 7.96 -0.60
N LEU A 62 5.57 7.00 -1.16
CA LEU A 62 6.77 6.43 -0.57
C LEU A 62 7.96 6.51 -1.52
N GLU A 63 9.15 6.55 -0.95
CA GLU A 63 10.40 6.28 -1.65
C GLU A 63 11.27 5.30 -0.85
N GLU A 64 12.17 4.58 -1.53
CA GLU A 64 13.15 3.73 -0.87
C GLU A 64 14.11 4.61 -0.07
N ALA A 65 14.46 4.17 1.13
CA ALA A 65 15.29 4.91 2.07
C ALA A 65 16.34 4.00 2.71
N ALA A 66 17.38 4.62 3.27
CA ALA A 66 18.31 3.93 4.14
C ALA A 66 17.60 3.52 5.45
N GLU A 67 18.17 2.54 6.16
CA GLU A 67 17.64 2.06 7.44
C GLU A 67 17.52 3.18 8.49
N GLU A 68 18.41 4.17 8.43
CA GLU A 68 18.44 5.34 9.33
C GLU A 68 17.20 6.26 9.17
N ASP A 69 16.59 6.25 7.98
CA ASP A 69 15.44 7.07 7.59
C ASP A 69 14.17 6.21 7.37
N CYS A 70 14.14 5.01 7.93
CA CYS A 70 13.11 4.00 7.64
C CYS A 70 11.81 4.26 8.43
N ASP A 71 10.76 4.68 7.72
CA ASP A 71 9.41 4.74 8.30
C ASP A 71 8.72 3.38 8.26
N PHE A 72 8.94 2.62 7.18
CA PHE A 72 8.36 1.31 6.94
C PHE A 72 9.43 0.34 6.45
N MET A 73 9.62 -0.75 7.20
CA MET A 73 10.42 -1.88 6.75
C MET A 73 9.50 -2.92 6.12
N ALA A 74 9.78 -3.27 4.87
CA ALA A 74 9.02 -4.28 4.15
C ALA A 74 9.52 -5.69 4.43
N ASP A 75 8.70 -6.69 4.06
CA ASP A 75 8.98 -8.11 4.25
C ASP A 75 10.24 -8.55 3.47
N SER A 76 10.57 -7.84 2.39
CA SER A 76 11.82 -8.00 1.63
C SER A 76 13.07 -7.54 2.38
N GLY A 77 12.91 -6.78 3.47
CA GLY A 77 13.98 -6.08 4.18
C GLY A 77 14.34 -4.70 3.62
N LEU A 78 13.64 -4.23 2.58
CA LEU A 78 13.81 -2.86 2.07
C LEU A 78 13.13 -1.85 2.99
N CYS A 79 13.78 -0.70 3.14
CA CYS A 79 13.27 0.42 3.91
C CYS A 79 12.62 1.47 3.00
N TYR A 80 11.50 2.00 3.45
CA TYR A 80 10.73 3.02 2.76
C TYR A 80 10.42 4.17 3.71
N ARG A 81 10.51 5.40 3.19
CA ARG A 81 10.09 6.61 3.90
C ARG A 81 8.89 7.25 3.24
N LYS A 82 8.05 7.91 4.04
CA LYS A 82 6.88 8.62 3.56
C LYS A 82 7.25 9.99 3.02
N LEU A 83 6.81 10.29 1.81
CA LEU A 83 6.82 11.62 1.24
C LEU A 83 5.60 12.38 1.79
N GLN A 84 5.85 13.52 2.45
CA GLN A 84 4.80 14.38 3.01
C GLN A 84 3.94 15.04 1.93
#